data_AF-A0A920NUQ9-F1
#
_entry.id   AF-A0A920NUQ9-F1
#
_cell.length_a   1.000
_cell.length_b   1.000
_cell.length_c   1.000
_cell.angle_alpha   90.00
_cell.angle_beta   90.00
_cell.angle_gamma   90.00
#
_symmetry.space_group_name_H-M   'P 1'
#
loop_
_entity.id
_entity.type
_entity.pdbx_description
1 polymer ?
#
loop_
_entity_poly.entity_id
_entity_poly.type
_entity_poly.pdbx_seq_one_letter_code
_entity_poly.pdbx_strand_id
1 'polypeptide(L)'
;MRNAAMDILREIGVETGGSNVQFTVNPQNGEMLVIEMNPRVSRSSALASKATGFPIAKVAAKLAVGYTLDELRNDITGGIIPSSFEPSIDYVVTKIPRFNFEKFPQAEPILTTQMKSVGEVMAIGRTFQESFQKAIRGLEIGKDGLKKYMILQVKTCLI
;
A
#
# COMPACT_ATOMS: atom_id res chain seq x y z
N MET A 1 10.78 14.13 3.35
CA MET A 1 10.21 12.78 3.63
C MET A 1 11.27 11.68 3.65
N ARG A 2 11.98 11.39 2.55
CA ARG A 2 13.00 10.31 2.48
C ARG A 2 14.04 10.37 3.61
N ASN A 3 14.70 11.51 3.80
CA ASN A 3 15.72 11.68 4.84
C ASN A 3 15.13 11.47 6.24
N ALA A 4 13.97 12.10 6.53
CA ALA A 4 13.28 11.94 7.81
C ALA A 4 12.95 10.47 8.13
N ALA A 5 12.53 9.67 7.14
CA ALA A 5 12.29 8.25 7.35
C ALA A 5 13.57 7.51 7.78
N MET A 6 14.70 7.79 7.13
CA MET A 6 15.99 7.20 7.51
C MET A 6 16.45 7.65 8.91
N ASP A 7 16.30 8.92 9.23
CA ASP A 7 16.70 9.48 10.52
C ASP A 7 15.85 8.91 11.67
N ILE A 8 14.55 8.70 11.45
CA ILE A 8 13.67 8.03 12.42
C ILE A 8 14.12 6.60 12.69
N LEU A 9 14.50 5.82 11.66
CA LEU A 9 14.98 4.45 11.87
C LEU A 9 16.28 4.42 12.68
N ARG A 10 17.19 5.37 12.40
CA ARG A 10 18.46 5.52 13.15
C ARG A 10 18.20 5.88 14.60
N GLU A 11 17.34 6.86 14.85
CA GLU A 11 17.02 7.32 16.20
C GLU A 11 16.32 6.24 17.04
N ILE A 12 15.41 5.48 16.43
CA ILE A 12 14.73 4.36 17.10
C ILE A 12 15.66 3.13 17.28
N GLY A 13 16.79 3.06 16.57
CA GLY A 13 17.76 1.97 16.68
C GLY A 13 17.38 0.72 15.89
N VAL A 14 16.64 0.85 14.78
CA VAL A 14 16.39 -0.30 13.89
C VAL A 14 17.57 -0.46 12.92
N GLU A 15 18.58 -1.23 13.32
CA GLU A 15 19.83 -1.40 12.57
C GLU A 15 19.77 -2.52 11.51
N THR A 16 19.03 -3.61 11.78
CA THR A 16 19.08 -4.86 10.98
C THR A 16 17.70 -5.35 10.52
N GLY A 17 16.95 -4.49 9.83
CA GLY A 17 15.62 -4.88 9.34
C GLY A 17 14.87 -3.78 8.60
N GLY A 18 13.63 -4.09 8.19
CA GLY A 18 12.72 -3.14 7.55
C GLY A 18 11.70 -2.57 8.53
N SER A 19 11.33 -1.30 8.34
CA SER A 19 10.28 -0.61 9.10
C SER A 19 9.33 0.14 8.17
N ASN A 20 8.14 0.47 8.67
CA ASN A 20 7.20 1.35 7.97
C ASN A 20 7.03 2.66 8.74
N VAL A 21 7.23 3.80 8.08
CA VAL A 21 7.09 5.14 8.67
C VAL A 21 5.92 5.86 8.00
N GLN A 22 5.10 6.54 8.79
CA GLN A 22 3.92 7.26 8.31
C GLN A 22 4.05 8.75 8.59
N PHE A 23 3.63 9.55 7.61
CA PHE A 23 3.66 11.01 7.67
C PHE A 23 2.29 11.58 7.28
N THR A 24 2.00 12.78 7.76
CA THR A 24 0.98 13.67 7.18
C THR A 24 1.68 14.83 6.48
N VAL A 25 1.07 15.34 5.40
CA VAL A 25 1.55 16.51 4.66
C VAL A 25 0.38 17.46 4.45
N ASN A 26 0.51 18.69 4.93
CA ASN A 26 -0.48 19.74 4.70
C ASN A 26 -0.43 20.16 3.21
N PRO A 27 -1.53 20.00 2.45
CA PRO A 27 -1.52 20.26 1.01
C PRO A 27 -1.36 21.75 0.65
N GLN A 28 -1.60 22.67 1.59
CA GLN A 28 -1.54 24.11 1.32
C GLN A 28 -0.12 24.66 1.40
N ASN A 29 0.69 24.17 2.32
CA ASN A 29 2.01 24.72 2.63
C ASN A 29 3.14 23.67 2.69
N GLY A 30 2.83 22.38 2.55
CA GLY A 30 3.80 21.29 2.59
C GLY A 30 4.31 20.93 3.98
N GLU A 31 3.74 21.47 5.06
CA GLU A 31 4.10 21.10 6.43
C GLU A 31 3.97 19.59 6.61
N MET A 32 5.04 18.95 7.07
CA MET A 32 5.11 17.50 7.21
C MET A 32 5.28 17.13 8.68
N LEU A 33 4.37 16.30 9.20
CA LEU A 33 4.46 15.75 10.56
C LEU A 33 4.60 14.23 10.50
N VAL A 34 5.32 13.67 11.48
CA VAL A 34 5.44 12.22 11.67
C VAL A 34 4.21 11.73 12.45
N ILE A 35 3.59 10.65 11.99
CA ILE A 35 2.45 10.03 12.68
C ILE A 35 2.94 8.89 13.56
N GLU A 36 3.60 7.89 12.97
CA GLU A 36 4.12 6.73 13.68
C GLU A 36 5.24 6.04 12.89
N MET A 37 5.94 5.13 13.57
CA MET A 37 6.80 4.15 12.93
C MET A 37 6.48 2.75 13.47
N ASN A 38 6.48 1.75 12.58
CA ASN A 38 6.27 0.35 12.91
C ASN A 38 7.61 -0.39 12.72
N PRO A 39 8.30 -0.82 13.79
CA PRO A 39 9.64 -1.42 13.74
C PRO A 39 9.59 -2.91 13.35
N ARG A 40 8.86 -3.21 12.27
CA ARG A 40 8.65 -4.57 11.76
C ARG A 40 8.09 -4.53 10.34
N VAL A 41 8.04 -5.72 9.72
CA VAL A 41 7.20 -5.95 8.53
C VAL A 41 5.72 -5.68 8.85
N SER A 42 4.99 -5.23 7.84
CA SER A 42 3.59 -4.80 7.92
C SER A 42 2.81 -5.22 6.69
N ARG A 43 1.49 -5.02 6.71
CA ARG A 43 0.66 -5.16 5.50
C ARG A 43 1.17 -4.25 4.38
N SER A 44 1.64 -3.04 4.73
CA SER A 44 2.25 -2.11 3.78
C SER A 44 3.59 -2.62 3.23
N SER A 45 4.43 -3.29 4.02
CA SER A 45 5.66 -3.89 3.47
C SER A 45 5.36 -5.06 2.55
N ALA A 46 4.32 -5.85 2.82
CA ALA A 46 3.88 -6.92 1.92
C ALA A 46 3.36 -6.34 0.59
N LEU A 47 2.53 -5.29 0.64
CA LEU A 47 2.08 -4.56 -0.53
C LEU A 47 3.27 -3.96 -1.31
N ALA A 48 4.20 -3.29 -0.64
CA ALA A 48 5.39 -2.72 -1.25
C ALA A 48 6.26 -3.80 -1.92
N SER A 49 6.43 -4.96 -1.29
CA SER A 49 7.17 -6.08 -1.87
C SER A 49 6.52 -6.61 -3.15
N LYS A 50 5.18 -6.66 -3.20
CA LYS A 50 4.45 -7.03 -4.42
C LYS A 50 4.49 -5.93 -5.47
N ALA A 51 4.47 -4.67 -5.05
CA ALA A 51 4.47 -3.51 -5.92
C ALA A 51 5.81 -3.29 -6.64
N THR A 52 6.93 -3.54 -5.97
CA THR A 52 8.27 -3.35 -6.54
C THR A 52 8.92 -4.64 -6.98
N GLY A 53 8.39 -5.77 -6.48
CA GLY A 53 9.03 -7.07 -6.57
C GLY A 53 10.18 -7.29 -5.56
N PHE A 54 10.60 -6.26 -4.82
CA PHE A 54 11.67 -6.39 -3.84
C PHE A 54 11.19 -7.18 -2.60
N PRO A 55 11.79 -8.33 -2.25
CA PRO A 55 11.25 -9.19 -1.20
C PRO A 55 11.68 -8.73 0.20
N ILE A 56 11.04 -7.67 0.72
CA ILE A 56 11.43 -6.97 1.97
C ILE A 56 11.60 -7.94 3.15
N ALA A 57 10.65 -8.85 3.38
CA ALA A 57 10.73 -9.77 4.51
C ALA A 57 11.90 -10.77 4.38
N LYS A 58 12.20 -11.24 3.17
CA LYS A 58 13.31 -12.16 2.89
C LYS A 58 14.66 -11.46 3.11
N VAL A 59 14.77 -10.22 2.66
CA VAL A 59 15.97 -9.39 2.86
C VAL A 59 16.14 -9.07 4.34
N ALA A 60 15.09 -8.58 5.02
CA ALA A 60 15.12 -8.25 6.44
C ALA A 60 15.53 -9.44 7.32
N ALA A 61 15.04 -10.65 7.02
CA ALA A 61 15.45 -11.87 7.74
C ALA A 61 16.95 -12.18 7.60
N LYS A 62 17.55 -11.89 6.44
CA LYS A 62 18.99 -12.06 6.24
C LYS A 62 19.80 -10.95 6.95
N LEU A 63 19.32 -9.71 6.89
CA LEU A 63 19.95 -8.61 7.63
C LEU A 63 19.98 -8.91 9.15
N ALA A 64 18.91 -9.49 9.69
CA ALA A 64 18.82 -9.86 11.09
C ALA A 64 19.86 -10.91 11.55
N VAL A 65 20.49 -11.65 10.62
CA VAL A 65 21.57 -12.60 10.92
C VAL A 65 22.95 -12.10 10.48
N GLY A 66 23.09 -10.79 10.28
CA GLY A 66 24.38 -10.12 10.09
C GLY A 66 24.77 -9.83 8.65
N TYR A 67 23.93 -10.16 7.66
CA TYR A 67 24.19 -9.75 6.28
C TYR A 67 24.02 -8.24 6.10
N THR A 68 24.71 -7.68 5.12
CA THR A 68 24.52 -6.30 4.65
C THR A 68 23.75 -6.28 3.32
N LEU A 69 23.15 -5.13 2.97
CA LEU A 69 22.37 -5.01 1.73
C LEU A 69 23.21 -5.25 0.46
N ASP A 70 24.51 -4.92 0.50
CA ASP A 70 25.45 -5.09 -0.61
C ASP A 70 25.79 -6.56 -0.89
N GLU A 71 25.79 -7.40 0.15
CA GLU A 71 26.05 -8.84 0.03
C GLU A 71 24.86 -9.60 -0.58
N LEU A 72 23.65 -9.07 -0.40
CA LEU A 72 22.43 -9.73 -0.82
C LEU A 72 22.14 -9.45 -2.29
N ARG A 73 21.97 -10.50 -3.10
CA ARG A 73 21.61 -10.38 -4.51
C ARG A 73 20.09 -10.27 -4.70
N ASN A 74 19.66 -9.38 -5.59
CA ASN A 74 18.25 -9.20 -5.90
C ASN A 74 17.74 -10.30 -6.86
N ASP A 75 16.74 -11.07 -6.42
CA ASP A 75 16.21 -12.21 -7.15
C ASP A 75 15.63 -11.82 -8.54
N ILE A 76 15.01 -10.65 -8.66
CA ILE A 76 14.29 -10.24 -9.88
C ILE A 76 15.24 -9.88 -11.02
N THR A 77 16.43 -9.37 -10.70
CA THR A 77 17.43 -8.98 -11.69
C THR A 77 18.41 -10.11 -11.98
N GLY A 78 18.05 -11.36 -11.67
CA GLY A 78 18.90 -12.54 -11.84
C GLY A 78 20.13 -12.52 -10.92
N GLY A 79 20.09 -11.76 -9.83
CA GLY A 79 21.21 -11.60 -8.90
C GLY A 79 22.36 -10.73 -9.40
N ILE A 80 22.19 -10.03 -10.52
CA ILE A 80 23.21 -9.14 -11.09
C ILE A 80 23.39 -7.90 -10.19
N ILE A 81 22.26 -7.31 -9.77
CA ILE A 81 22.23 -6.09 -8.96
C ILE A 81 22.12 -6.48 -7.47
N PRO A 82 22.88 -5.83 -6.56
CA PRO A 82 22.74 -6.04 -5.12
C PRO A 82 21.37 -5.57 -4.61
N SER A 83 21.06 -5.85 -3.34
CA SER A 83 19.81 -5.42 -2.69
C SER A 83 19.88 -4.01 -2.12
N SER A 84 21.06 -3.38 -2.17
CA SER A 84 21.35 -1.99 -1.80
C SER A 84 20.95 -0.99 -2.88
N PHE A 85 19.68 -1.01 -3.28
CA PHE A 85 19.13 -0.07 -4.26
C PHE A 85 17.69 0.31 -3.90
N GLU A 86 17.22 1.43 -4.46
CA GLU A 86 15.81 1.82 -4.40
C GLU A 86 15.12 1.38 -5.69
N PRO A 87 14.09 0.52 -5.65
CA PRO A 87 13.37 0.10 -6.84
C PRO A 87 12.72 1.28 -7.57
N SER A 88 12.84 1.29 -8.89
CA SER A 88 12.08 2.18 -9.77
C SER A 88 11.04 1.36 -10.53
N ILE A 89 9.81 1.87 -10.61
CA ILE A 89 8.69 1.22 -11.30
C ILE A 89 8.23 2.09 -12.46
N ASP A 90 7.88 1.45 -13.58
CA ASP A 90 7.38 2.10 -14.80
C ASP A 90 5.86 1.86 -14.99
N TYR A 91 5.18 1.56 -13.89
CA TYR A 91 3.74 1.30 -13.78
C TYR A 91 3.18 1.87 -12.48
N VAL A 92 1.86 1.91 -12.37
CA VAL A 92 1.09 2.34 -11.21
C VAL A 92 0.48 1.14 -10.51
N VAL A 93 0.66 1.07 -9.20
CA VAL A 93 0.02 0.07 -8.34
C VAL A 93 -1.13 0.71 -7.57
N THR A 94 -2.32 0.11 -7.65
CA THR A 94 -3.50 0.53 -6.88
C THR A 94 -3.87 -0.55 -5.89
N LYS A 95 -4.14 -0.16 -4.64
CA LYS A 95 -4.68 -1.04 -3.60
C LYS A 95 -6.05 -0.54 -3.15
N ILE A 96 -7.04 -1.43 -3.11
CA ILE A 96 -8.39 -1.11 -2.59
C ILE A 96 -8.74 -2.09 -1.46
N PRO A 97 -9.15 -1.61 -0.27
CA PRO A 97 -9.61 -2.48 0.81
C PRO A 97 -10.96 -3.14 0.50
N ARG A 98 -11.13 -4.39 0.97
CA ARG A 98 -12.40 -5.13 0.93
C ARG A 98 -13.09 -5.06 2.28
N PHE A 99 -14.38 -4.73 2.26
CA PHE A 99 -15.25 -4.70 3.44
C PHE A 99 -16.38 -5.71 3.27
N ASN A 100 -16.92 -6.20 4.39
CA ASN A 100 -18.08 -7.10 4.43
C ASN A 100 -19.14 -6.58 5.43
N PHE A 101 -19.53 -5.31 5.31
CA PHE A 101 -20.50 -4.69 6.24
C PHE A 101 -21.87 -5.38 6.21
N GLU A 102 -22.24 -6.00 5.09
CA GLU A 102 -23.46 -6.79 4.95
C GLU A 102 -23.58 -7.96 5.94
N LYS A 103 -22.45 -8.44 6.48
CA LYS A 103 -22.41 -9.49 7.50
C LYS A 103 -22.59 -8.95 8.93
N PHE A 104 -22.57 -7.63 9.11
CA PHE A 104 -22.60 -6.96 10.42
C PHE A 104 -23.62 -5.81 10.42
N PRO A 105 -24.93 -6.10 10.38
CA PRO A 105 -25.98 -5.08 10.21
C PRO A 105 -26.04 -4.05 11.36
N GLN A 106 -25.52 -4.38 12.53
CA GLN A 106 -25.43 -3.48 13.69
C GLN A 106 -24.16 -2.61 13.67
N ALA A 107 -23.19 -2.92 12.80
CA ALA A 107 -21.94 -2.17 12.71
C ALA A 107 -22.10 -0.98 11.76
N GLU A 108 -21.63 0.19 12.20
CA GLU A 108 -21.67 1.39 11.36
C GLU A 108 -20.69 1.26 10.17
N PRO A 109 -21.16 1.42 8.92
CA PRO A 109 -20.33 1.32 7.71
C PRO A 109 -19.54 2.61 7.43
N ILE A 110 -19.15 3.34 8.47
CA ILE A 110 -18.35 4.57 8.40
C ILE A 110 -16.88 4.23 8.64
N LEU A 111 -16.00 4.74 7.78
CA LEU A 111 -14.55 4.57 7.92
C LEU A 111 -14.00 5.53 8.97
N THR A 112 -13.16 5.02 9.86
CA THR A 112 -12.47 5.79 10.90
C THR A 112 -10.98 5.43 10.91
N THR A 113 -10.22 5.89 11.90
CA THR A 113 -8.83 5.46 12.12
C THR A 113 -8.72 3.96 12.46
N GLN A 114 -9.80 3.34 12.92
CA GLN A 114 -9.86 1.92 13.22
C GLN A 114 -10.16 1.11 11.95
N MET A 115 -9.32 0.09 11.69
CA MET A 115 -9.49 -0.76 10.52
C MET A 115 -10.77 -1.61 10.61
N LYS A 116 -11.62 -1.50 9.58
CA LYS A 116 -12.84 -2.32 9.39
C LYS A 116 -12.78 -3.22 8.16
N SER A 117 -11.75 -3.11 7.34
CA SER A 117 -11.56 -3.94 6.14
C SER A 117 -11.11 -5.35 6.51
N VAL A 118 -11.65 -6.35 5.81
CA VAL A 118 -11.35 -7.77 6.01
C VAL A 118 -10.31 -8.32 5.03
N GLY A 119 -9.98 -7.55 4.01
CA GLY A 119 -9.00 -7.91 2.99
C GLY A 119 -8.64 -6.72 2.10
N GLU A 120 -7.92 -6.98 1.02
CA GLU A 120 -7.49 -5.99 0.05
C GLU A 120 -7.21 -6.63 -1.30
N VAL A 121 -7.46 -5.88 -2.38
CA VAL A 121 -7.03 -6.20 -3.74
C VAL A 121 -5.92 -5.25 -4.15
N MET A 122 -4.99 -5.76 -4.95
CA MET A 122 -3.93 -4.99 -5.59
C MET A 122 -4.03 -5.18 -7.10
N ALA A 123 -3.87 -4.08 -7.85
CA ALA A 123 -3.77 -4.12 -9.30
C ALA A 123 -2.60 -3.27 -9.80
N ILE A 124 -2.11 -3.61 -11.00
CA ILE A 124 -1.00 -2.93 -11.67
C ILE A 124 -1.49 -2.46 -13.04
N GLY A 125 -1.17 -1.23 -13.45
CA GLY A 125 -1.45 -0.70 -14.79
C GLY A 125 -0.41 0.32 -15.20
N ARG A 126 -0.22 0.56 -16.50
CA ARG A 126 0.72 1.57 -17.02
C ARG A 126 0.24 3.00 -16.74
N THR A 127 -1.04 3.17 -16.47
CA THR A 127 -1.65 4.43 -16.06
C THR A 127 -2.47 4.25 -14.79
N PHE A 128 -2.76 5.36 -14.10
CA PHE A 128 -3.65 5.34 -12.94
C PHE A 128 -5.02 4.78 -13.29
N GLN A 129 -5.64 5.24 -14.39
CA GLN A 129 -6.98 4.82 -14.80
C GLN A 129 -7.05 3.31 -15.03
N GLU A 130 -6.04 2.73 -15.68
CA GLU A 130 -5.96 1.30 -15.91
C GLU A 130 -5.83 0.54 -14.58
N SER A 131 -4.86 0.93 -13.74
CA SER A 131 -4.59 0.30 -12.45
C SER A 131 -5.82 0.35 -11.53
N PHE A 132 -6.49 1.49 -11.50
CA PHE A 132 -7.66 1.72 -10.65
C PHE A 132 -8.88 0.92 -11.12
N GLN A 133 -9.21 0.92 -12.42
CA GLN A 133 -10.32 0.12 -12.95
C GLN A 133 -10.06 -1.39 -12.78
N LYS A 134 -8.81 -1.84 -12.93
CA LYS A 134 -8.40 -3.22 -12.64
C LYS A 134 -8.64 -3.59 -11.18
N ALA A 135 -8.28 -2.70 -10.24
CA ALA A 135 -8.49 -2.92 -8.82
C ALA A 135 -9.99 -3.03 -8.48
N ILE A 136 -10.84 -2.15 -9.05
CA ILE A 136 -12.30 -2.21 -8.81
C ILE A 136 -12.89 -3.53 -9.30
N ARG A 137 -12.57 -3.93 -10.53
CA ARG A 137 -13.16 -5.17 -11.07
C ARG A 137 -12.65 -6.43 -10.38
N GLY A 138 -11.40 -6.41 -9.89
CA GLY A 138 -10.83 -7.50 -9.10
C GLY A 138 -11.21 -7.49 -7.61
N LEU A 139 -12.07 -6.57 -7.17
CA LEU A 139 -12.48 -6.47 -5.77
C LEU A 139 -13.51 -7.55 -5.37
N GLU A 140 -14.00 -8.34 -6.32
CA GLU A 140 -14.96 -9.43 -6.10
C GLU A 140 -16.23 -8.95 -5.38
N ILE A 141 -16.75 -7.80 -5.81
CA ILE A 141 -18.03 -7.19 -5.36
C ILE A 141 -19.07 -7.11 -6.50
N GLY A 142 -18.86 -7.85 -7.60
CA GLY A 142 -19.74 -7.83 -8.76
C GLY A 142 -19.76 -6.47 -9.51
N LYS A 143 -18.65 -5.74 -9.51
CA LYS A 143 -18.48 -4.49 -10.26
C LYS A 143 -17.49 -4.72 -11.39
N ASP A 144 -17.79 -4.23 -12.59
CA ASP A 144 -16.88 -4.32 -13.75
C ASP A 144 -15.90 -3.13 -13.85
N GLY A 145 -16.04 -2.14 -12.98
CA GLY A 145 -15.31 -0.87 -13.01
C GLY A 145 -16.16 0.27 -12.45
N LEU A 146 -15.74 1.52 -12.70
CA LEU A 146 -16.56 2.70 -12.42
C LEU A 146 -17.70 2.76 -13.44
N LYS A 147 -18.94 2.52 -12.99
CA LYS A 147 -20.15 2.82 -13.76
C LYS A 147 -20.70 4.17 -13.31
N LYS A 148 -21.02 5.05 -14.25
CA LYS A 148 -21.76 6.28 -13.97
C LYS A 148 -23.18 5.86 -13.55
N TYR A 149 -23.57 6.11 -12.31
CA TYR A 149 -24.98 5.99 -11.94
C TYR A 149 -25.72 7.09 -12.71
N MET A 150 -26.49 6.74 -13.74
CA MET A 150 -27.56 7.61 -14.21
C MET A 150 -28.54 7.72 -13.04
N ILE A 151 -28.56 8.88 -12.39
CA ILE A 151 -29.68 9.26 -11.52
C ILE A 151 -30.89 9.35 -12.47
N LEU A 152 -31.64 8.26 -12.61
CA LEU A 152 -33.02 8.33 -13.04
C LEU A 152 -33.75 9.09 -11.93
N GLN A 153 -33.95 10.40 -12.12
CA GLN A 153 -34.99 11.10 -11.39
C GLN A 153 -36.31 10.42 -11.74
N VAL A 154 -36.81 9.58 -10.83
CA VAL A 154 -38.22 9.21 -10.81
C VAL A 154 -38.99 10.44 -10.35
N LYS A 155 -39.35 11.30 -11.31
CA LYS A 155 -40.55 12.14 -11.33
C LYS A 155 -41.25 11.68 -12.62
N THR A 156 -42.44 11.15 -12.65
CA THR A 156 -43.67 11.50 -11.94
C THR A 156 -44.64 10.36 -12.22
N CYS A 157 -45.19 9.71 -11.19
CA CYS A 157 -46.46 9.01 -11.34
C CYS A 157 -47.52 9.98 -10.80
N LEU A 158 -48.02 10.83 -11.70
CA LEU A 158 -49.29 11.52 -11.54
C LEU A 158 -50.29 10.68 -12.34
N ILE A 159 -51.16 9.98 -11.63
CA ILE A 159 -52.52 9.72 -12.08
C ILE A 159 -53.41 10.56 -11.18
#